data_AF-A0A7C4PB25-F1
#
_entry.id   AF-A0A7C4PB25-F1
#
_cell.length_a   1.000
_cell.length_b   1.000
_cell.length_c   1.000
_cell.angle_alpha   90.00
_cell.angle_beta   90.00
_cell.angle_gamma   90.00
#
_symmetry.space_group_name_H-M   'P 1'
#
loop_
_entity.id
_entity.type
_entity.pdbx_description
1 polymer ?
#
loop_
_entity_poly.entity_id
_entity_poly.type
_entity_poly.pdbx_seq_one_letter_code
_entity_poly.pdbx_strand_id
1 'polypeptide(L)'
;MPKIKKKRMGFVIDMTPLVDITFLLLTFLMFTAQFKSEAESEQPFKLVRPQSTASPDSIKISENLGIISIAKVPFGDTSLVKFFYGLSDTLLEDPITKQKIKLKDSVWKLVLQDKYLSDSLREYFKDSLYNKAMIPVDNILLGRLIRLTKVASKDVGFVIDADTSIHYLYVDSVMEILRTNFATSFYYMTARRKE
;
A
#
# COMPACT_ATOMS: atom_id res chain seq x y z
N MET A 1 -57.12 -59.86 46.21
CA MET A 1 -56.26 -60.83 45.49
C MET A 1 -56.71 -60.90 44.04
N PRO A 2 -55.92 -60.40 43.07
CA PRO A 2 -55.62 -61.23 41.90
C PRO A 2 -55.10 -62.57 42.44
N LYS A 3 -55.67 -63.70 42.00
CA LYS A 3 -55.42 -65.04 42.58
C LYS A 3 -53.98 -65.56 42.40
N ILE A 4 -53.13 -64.83 41.68
CA ILE A 4 -51.70 -65.13 41.54
C ILE A 4 -50.94 -63.86 41.88
N LYS A 5 -50.26 -63.84 43.03
CA LYS A 5 -49.33 -62.76 43.38
C LYS A 5 -48.13 -62.87 42.43
N LYS A 6 -47.93 -61.88 41.55
CA LYS A 6 -46.71 -61.80 40.72
C LYS A 6 -45.50 -61.77 41.64
N LYS A 7 -44.61 -62.76 41.51
CA LYS A 7 -43.38 -62.87 42.29
C LYS A 7 -42.47 -61.69 41.89
N ARG A 8 -42.11 -60.82 42.85
CA ARG A 8 -41.15 -59.73 42.61
C ARG A 8 -39.80 -60.38 42.30
N MET A 9 -39.30 -60.19 41.08
CA MET A 9 -37.93 -60.57 40.74
C MET A 9 -37.01 -59.50 41.31
N GLY A 10 -36.22 -59.87 42.33
CA GLY A 10 -35.17 -59.00 42.83
C GLY A 10 -34.05 -58.97 41.80
N PHE A 11 -33.89 -57.84 41.12
CA PHE A 11 -32.71 -57.62 40.28
C PHE A 11 -31.56 -57.21 41.19
N VAL A 12 -30.61 -58.10 41.38
CA VAL A 12 -29.31 -57.73 41.97
C VAL A 12 -28.53 -57.08 40.84
N ILE A 13 -28.46 -55.75 40.85
CA ILE A 13 -27.66 -55.00 39.88
C ILE A 13 -26.20 -55.18 40.29
N ASP A 14 -25.45 -55.87 39.44
CA ASP A 14 -24.00 -55.96 39.60
C ASP A 14 -23.40 -54.59 39.29
N MET A 15 -22.78 -53.98 40.30
CA MET A 15 -22.15 -52.66 40.17
C MET A 15 -20.76 -52.74 39.56
N THR A 16 -20.16 -53.94 39.48
CA THR A 16 -18.80 -54.12 38.97
C THR A 16 -18.61 -53.63 37.53
N PRO A 17 -19.49 -53.90 36.55
CA PRO A 17 -19.32 -53.37 35.20
C PRO A 17 -19.52 -51.86 35.11
N LEU A 18 -20.37 -51.28 35.96
CA LEU A 18 -20.64 -49.84 35.94
C LEU A 18 -19.42 -49.06 36.42
N VAL A 19 -18.83 -49.49 37.54
CA VAL A 19 -17.63 -48.86 38.09
C VAL A 19 -16.48 -48.90 37.08
N ASP A 20 -16.27 -50.05 36.43
CA ASP A 20 -15.18 -50.23 35.48
C ASP A 20 -15.31 -49.31 34.24
N ILE A 21 -16.52 -49.20 33.68
CA ILE A 21 -16.79 -48.28 32.55
C ILE A 21 -16.55 -46.82 32.96
N THR A 22 -16.93 -46.42 34.18
CA THR A 22 -16.70 -45.02 34.64
C THR A 22 -15.23 -44.71 34.87
N PHE A 23 -14.43 -45.67 35.36
CA PHE A 23 -12.99 -45.50 35.51
C PHE A 23 -12.28 -45.42 34.16
N LEU A 24 -12.70 -46.24 33.19
CA LEU A 24 -12.20 -46.17 31.81
C LEU A 24 -12.49 -44.79 31.20
N LEU A 25 -13.68 -44.24 31.43
CA LEU A 25 -14.06 -42.93 30.89
C LEU A 25 -13.33 -41.77 31.58
N LEU A 26 -13.14 -41.82 32.90
CA LEU A 26 -12.38 -40.81 33.65
C LEU A 26 -10.89 -40.81 33.25
N THR A 27 -10.27 -41.98 33.13
CA THR A 27 -8.87 -42.11 32.69
C THR A 27 -8.68 -41.70 31.24
N PHE A 28 -9.61 -42.07 30.35
CA PHE A 28 -9.62 -41.58 28.98
C PHE A 28 -9.75 -40.05 28.90
N LEU A 29 -10.68 -39.47 29.67
CA LEU A 29 -10.85 -38.01 29.71
C LEU A 29 -9.61 -37.32 30.26
N MET A 30 -9.00 -37.84 31.34
CA MET A 30 -7.75 -37.28 31.87
C MET A 30 -6.57 -37.41 30.90
N PHE A 31 -6.46 -38.51 30.14
CA PHE A 31 -5.35 -38.67 29.18
C PHE A 31 -5.55 -37.87 27.88
N THR A 32 -6.79 -37.66 27.45
CA THR A 32 -7.10 -36.89 26.23
C THR A 32 -7.32 -35.40 26.48
N ALA A 33 -7.65 -35.00 27.71
CA ALA A 33 -7.73 -33.61 28.11
C ALA A 33 -6.31 -33.03 28.14
N GLN A 34 -5.89 -32.43 27.03
CA GLN A 34 -4.72 -31.57 27.03
C GLN A 34 -5.04 -30.36 27.91
N PHE A 35 -4.44 -30.30 29.09
CA PHE A 35 -4.44 -29.08 29.89
C PHE A 35 -3.84 -27.97 29.04
N LYS A 36 -4.67 -27.01 28.59
CA LYS A 36 -4.15 -25.71 28.18
C LYS A 36 -3.46 -25.15 29.42
N SER A 37 -2.15 -25.02 29.38
CA SER A 37 -1.42 -24.40 30.49
C SER A 37 -1.95 -22.97 30.64
N GLU A 38 -2.13 -22.51 31.89
CA GLU A 38 -2.57 -21.12 32.16
C GLU A 38 -1.66 -20.10 31.46
N ALA A 39 -0.40 -20.47 31.19
CA ALA A 39 0.57 -19.71 30.42
C ALA A 39 0.14 -19.43 28.96
N GLU A 40 -0.70 -20.27 28.34
CA GLU A 40 -1.27 -20.04 27.02
C GLU A 40 -2.60 -19.27 27.06
N SER A 41 -3.35 -19.32 28.18
CA SER A 41 -4.61 -18.57 28.32
C SER A 41 -4.42 -17.11 28.71
N GLU A 42 -3.31 -16.77 29.38
CA GLU A 42 -3.00 -15.40 29.80
C GLU A 42 -2.18 -14.62 28.76
N GLN A 43 -1.64 -15.26 27.73
CA GLN A 43 -1.09 -14.51 26.61
C GLN A 43 -2.26 -13.82 25.91
N PRO A 44 -2.33 -12.47 25.91
CA PRO A 44 -3.33 -11.79 25.11
C PRO A 44 -3.14 -12.28 23.69
N PHE A 45 -4.17 -12.89 23.11
CA PHE A 45 -4.15 -13.41 21.75
C PHE A 45 -3.71 -12.27 20.85
N LYS A 46 -2.40 -12.21 20.56
CA LYS A 46 -1.87 -11.17 19.69
C LYS A 46 -2.32 -11.60 18.32
N LEU A 47 -3.44 -11.03 17.88
CA LEU A 47 -3.87 -11.02 16.50
C LEU A 47 -2.71 -10.43 15.70
N VAL A 48 -1.74 -11.27 15.34
CA VAL A 48 -0.79 -10.99 14.30
C VAL A 48 -1.65 -11.04 13.05
N ARG A 49 -2.14 -9.85 12.67
CA ARG A 49 -2.70 -9.64 11.34
C ARG A 49 -1.70 -10.27 10.37
N PRO A 50 -2.13 -11.08 9.39
CA PRO A 50 -1.22 -11.56 8.37
C PRO A 50 -0.50 -10.32 7.83
N GLN A 51 0.79 -10.20 8.17
CA GLN A 51 1.64 -9.27 7.46
C GLN A 51 1.65 -9.84 6.05
N SER A 52 1.15 -9.04 5.12
CA SER A 52 1.20 -9.39 3.71
C SER A 52 2.61 -9.93 3.43
N THR A 53 2.71 -11.16 2.96
CA THR A 53 3.98 -11.73 2.51
C THR A 53 4.50 -11.03 1.25
N ALA A 54 3.72 -10.09 0.69
CA ALA A 54 4.30 -8.98 -0.02
C ALA A 54 4.92 -8.04 1.02
N SER A 55 6.24 -8.20 1.23
CA SER A 55 7.11 -7.09 1.60
C SER A 55 6.55 -5.80 1.00
N PRO A 56 6.41 -4.69 1.74
CA PRO A 56 5.98 -3.40 1.17
C PRO A 56 6.86 -2.93 0.00
N ASP A 57 7.99 -3.60 -0.23
CA ASP A 57 9.15 -3.11 -0.98
C ASP A 57 9.46 -3.86 -2.29
N SER A 58 8.57 -4.70 -2.84
CA SER A 58 8.91 -5.37 -4.12
C SER A 58 7.77 -5.50 -5.13
N ILE A 59 6.83 -4.56 -5.14
CA ILE A 59 6.30 -4.19 -6.46
C ILE A 59 7.54 -3.71 -7.22
N LYS A 60 7.85 -4.31 -8.37
CA LYS A 60 8.84 -3.75 -9.31
C LYS A 60 8.28 -2.40 -9.75
N ILE A 61 8.54 -1.39 -8.92
CA ILE A 61 8.33 0.00 -9.26
C ILE A 61 9.19 0.18 -10.50
N SER A 62 8.56 0.55 -11.61
CA SER A 62 9.23 0.78 -12.88
C SER A 62 10.48 1.63 -12.62
N GLU A 63 11.60 1.30 -13.26
CA GLU A 63 12.84 2.07 -13.06
C GLU A 63 12.59 3.56 -13.34
N ASN A 64 11.71 3.86 -14.30
CA ASN A 64 11.27 5.20 -14.62
C ASN A 64 10.12 5.66 -13.73
N LEU A 65 10.34 6.73 -12.96
CA LEU A 65 9.37 7.25 -11.99
C LEU A 65 9.11 8.75 -12.16
N GLY A 66 7.84 9.09 -12.22
CA GLY A 66 7.34 10.45 -11.97
C GLY A 66 6.88 10.57 -10.52
N ILE A 67 7.54 11.43 -9.74
CA ILE A 67 7.22 11.66 -8.33
C ILE A 67 6.36 12.91 -8.23
N ILE A 68 5.15 12.77 -7.72
CA ILE A 68 4.24 13.87 -7.43
C ILE A 68 4.19 14.03 -5.92
N SER A 69 4.76 15.11 -5.40
CA SER A 69 4.75 15.42 -3.97
C SER A 69 3.74 16.52 -3.65
N ILE A 70 2.91 16.27 -2.65
CA ILE A 70 1.93 17.22 -2.13
C ILE A 70 2.45 17.64 -0.76
N ALA A 71 2.67 18.94 -0.58
CA ALA A 71 3.21 19.47 0.66
C ALA A 71 2.51 20.77 1.08
N LYS A 72 2.38 20.97 2.40
CA LYS A 72 1.99 22.26 2.96
C LYS A 72 3.22 23.15 3.03
N VAL A 73 3.15 24.31 2.39
CA VAL A 73 4.20 25.32 2.40
C VAL A 73 3.71 26.48 3.27
N PRO A 74 4.50 26.95 4.25
CA PRO A 74 4.16 28.14 5.01
C PRO A 74 4.17 29.37 4.09
N PHE A 75 3.10 30.15 4.13
CA PHE A 75 2.96 31.41 3.39
C PHE A 75 2.38 32.48 4.32
N GLY A 76 3.28 33.26 4.92
CA GLY A 76 2.93 34.17 6.02
C GLY A 76 2.36 33.39 7.20
N ASP A 77 1.19 33.82 7.68
CA ASP A 77 0.50 33.20 8.82
C ASP A 77 -0.32 31.96 8.43
N THR A 78 -0.49 31.68 7.14
CA THR A 78 -1.30 30.57 6.64
C THR A 78 -0.45 29.50 5.97
N SER A 79 -0.92 28.24 6.02
CA SER A 79 -0.31 27.16 5.26
C SER A 79 -1.08 26.93 3.96
N LEU A 80 -0.37 26.94 2.83
CA LEU A 80 -0.94 26.67 1.51
C LEU A 80 -0.45 25.31 1.03
N VAL A 81 -1.37 24.49 0.52
CA VAL A 81 -1.01 23.23 -0.13
C VAL A 81 -0.50 23.52 -1.53
N LYS A 82 0.71 23.05 -1.84
CA LYS A 82 1.30 23.15 -3.19
C LYS A 82 1.64 21.77 -3.72
N PHE A 83 1.52 21.62 -5.03
CA PHE A 83 1.93 20.43 -5.74
C PHE A 83 3.35 20.61 -6.28
N PHE A 84 4.12 19.53 -6.20
CA PHE A 84 5.48 19.47 -6.70
C PHE A 84 5.61 18.26 -7.62
N TYR A 85 6.33 18.45 -8.72
CA TYR A 85 6.62 17.38 -9.67
C TYR A 85 8.13 17.18 -9.77
N GLY A 86 8.54 15.91 -9.72
CA GLY A 86 9.90 15.46 -9.92
C GLY A 86 9.94 14.25 -10.85
N LEU A 87 11.07 14.04 -11.49
CA LEU A 87 11.36 12.88 -12.33
C LEU A 87 12.57 12.15 -11.75
N SER A 88 12.59 10.82 -11.84
CA SER A 88 13.78 10.04 -11.54
C SER A 88 14.87 10.28 -12.57
N ASP A 89 16.13 10.23 -12.12
CA ASP A 89 17.31 10.34 -12.98
C ASP A 89 17.66 9.02 -13.69
N THR A 90 16.66 8.19 -13.98
CA THR A 90 16.88 6.90 -14.61
C THR A 90 17.30 7.03 -16.07
N LEU A 91 18.19 6.14 -16.47
CA LEU A 91 18.76 6.10 -17.80
C LEU A 91 17.85 5.27 -18.71
N LEU A 92 17.20 5.94 -19.66
CA LEU A 92 16.48 5.32 -20.76
C LEU A 92 17.46 4.90 -21.85
N GLU A 93 17.25 3.75 -22.47
CA GLU A 93 17.91 3.41 -23.73
C GLU A 93 17.04 3.86 -24.90
N ASP A 94 17.60 4.68 -25.79
CA ASP A 94 16.91 5.04 -27.02
C ASP A 94 16.67 3.80 -27.89
N PRO A 95 15.44 3.54 -28.36
CA PRO A 95 15.14 2.37 -29.18
C PRO A 95 15.85 2.38 -30.54
N ILE A 96 16.29 3.56 -30.99
CA ILE A 96 16.92 3.77 -32.31
C ILE A 96 18.44 3.85 -32.17
N THR A 97 18.93 4.67 -31.23
CA THR A 97 20.35 5.01 -31.07
C THR A 97 21.09 4.08 -30.10
N LYS A 98 20.37 3.30 -29.28
CA LYS A 98 20.90 2.52 -28.14
C LYS A 98 21.76 3.34 -27.16
N GLN A 99 21.61 4.67 -27.20
CA GLN A 99 22.31 5.58 -26.31
C GLN A 99 21.50 5.73 -25.02
N LYS A 100 22.19 5.79 -23.89
CA LYS A 100 21.58 6.02 -22.58
C LYS A 100 21.29 7.49 -22.39
N ILE A 101 20.02 7.89 -22.41
CA ILE A 101 19.55 9.25 -22.17
C ILE A 101 18.79 9.28 -20.85
N LYS A 102 19.01 10.30 -20.00
CA LYS A 102 18.23 10.45 -18.78
C LYS A 102 16.76 10.76 -19.14
N LEU A 103 15.82 10.07 -18.47
CA LEU A 103 14.37 10.36 -18.59
C LEU A 103 14.10 11.86 -18.42
N LYS A 104 14.72 12.46 -17.40
CA LYS A 104 14.67 13.89 -17.10
C LYS A 104 14.94 14.74 -18.35
N ASP A 105 16.04 14.50 -19.05
CA ASP A 105 16.45 15.29 -20.21
C ASP A 105 15.48 15.14 -21.39
N SER A 106 14.98 13.93 -21.63
CA SER A 106 14.00 13.65 -22.69
C SER A 106 12.69 14.38 -22.44
N VAL A 107 12.16 14.32 -21.21
CA VAL A 107 10.91 15.02 -20.85
C VAL A 107 11.10 16.53 -20.99
N TRP A 108 12.21 17.09 -20.51
CA TRP A 108 12.42 18.54 -20.56
C TRP A 108 12.61 19.07 -21.97
N LYS A 109 13.27 18.32 -22.86
CA LYS A 109 13.32 18.66 -24.29
C LYS A 109 11.92 18.74 -24.89
N LEU A 110 11.05 17.78 -24.57
CA LEU A 110 9.65 17.79 -25.03
C LEU A 110 8.86 18.96 -24.44
N VAL A 111 9.07 19.30 -23.17
CA VAL A 111 8.45 20.47 -22.52
C VAL A 111 8.86 21.76 -23.21
N LEU A 112 10.15 21.93 -23.54
CA LEU A 112 10.65 23.11 -24.24
C LEU A 112 10.14 23.21 -25.68
N GLN A 113 9.89 22.07 -26.33
CA GLN A 113 9.34 22.00 -27.69
C GLN A 113 7.81 22.20 -27.73
N ASP A 114 7.11 22.12 -26.59
CA ASP A 114 5.66 22.27 -26.54
C ASP A 114 5.22 23.66 -27.01
N LYS A 115 4.38 23.69 -28.05
CA LYS A 115 3.86 24.91 -28.68
C LYS A 115 2.97 25.72 -27.74
N TYR A 116 2.33 25.06 -26.78
CA TYR A 116 1.33 25.69 -25.91
C TYR A 116 1.90 26.21 -24.59
N LEU A 117 3.22 26.21 -24.44
CA LEU A 117 3.89 26.72 -23.25
C LEU A 117 4.16 28.22 -23.42
N SER A 118 3.82 29.04 -22.42
CA SER A 118 4.11 30.47 -22.47
C SER A 118 5.62 30.73 -22.46
N ASP A 119 6.04 31.82 -23.09
CA ASP A 119 7.47 32.15 -23.16
C ASP A 119 8.07 32.43 -21.77
N SER A 120 7.29 32.98 -20.85
CA SER A 120 7.66 33.15 -19.43
C SER A 120 7.94 31.83 -18.71
N LEU A 121 7.11 30.80 -18.96
CA LEU A 121 7.31 29.48 -18.37
C LEU A 121 8.52 28.79 -19.02
N ARG A 122 8.73 28.96 -20.32
CA ARG A 122 9.92 28.43 -21.02
C ARG A 122 11.21 28.97 -20.42
N GLU A 123 11.26 30.26 -20.11
CA GLU A 123 12.41 30.88 -19.45
C GLU A 123 12.59 30.36 -18.03
N TYR A 124 11.51 30.31 -17.24
CA TYR A 124 11.52 29.70 -15.90
C TYR A 124 12.05 28.26 -15.91
N PHE A 125 11.65 27.47 -16.91
CA PHE A 125 12.10 26.10 -17.08
C PHE A 125 13.58 26.02 -17.51
N LYS A 126 14.09 26.88 -18.39
CA LYS A 126 15.51 26.85 -18.77
C LYS A 126 16.45 26.98 -17.56
N ASP A 127 16.13 27.86 -16.62
CA ASP A 127 16.98 28.15 -15.46
C ASP A 127 16.74 27.21 -14.27
N SER A 128 15.49 26.77 -14.04
CA SER A 128 15.13 25.97 -12.85
C SER A 128 15.36 24.45 -13.02
N LEU A 129 15.35 23.95 -14.26
CA LEU A 129 15.25 22.51 -14.55
C LEU A 129 16.51 21.68 -14.30
N TYR A 130 17.69 22.25 -14.55
CA TYR A 130 18.94 21.50 -14.38
C TYR A 130 19.27 21.29 -12.91
N ASN A 131 18.93 22.26 -12.06
CA ASN A 131 19.43 22.31 -10.69
C ASN A 131 18.41 21.89 -9.64
N LYS A 132 17.10 21.91 -9.94
CA LYS A 132 16.07 21.59 -8.95
C LYS A 132 15.56 20.15 -9.10
N ALA A 133 15.51 19.44 -7.97
CA ALA A 133 14.98 18.06 -7.91
C ALA A 133 13.44 18.01 -8.05
N MET A 134 12.74 19.03 -7.56
CA MET A 134 11.27 19.13 -7.60
C MET A 134 10.82 20.56 -7.92
N ILE A 135 9.85 20.68 -8.82
CA ILE A 135 9.36 21.97 -9.33
C ILE A 135 7.94 22.18 -8.80
N PRO A 136 7.57 23.37 -8.30
CA PRO A 136 6.20 23.67 -7.93
C PRO A 136 5.31 23.75 -9.17
N VAL A 137 4.11 23.19 -9.11
CA VAL A 137 3.26 23.00 -10.28
C VAL A 137 1.80 23.32 -10.00
N ASP A 138 1.13 23.94 -10.97
CA ASP A 138 -0.33 24.12 -10.99
C ASP A 138 -1.03 22.90 -11.62
N ASN A 139 -2.34 22.74 -11.39
CA ASN A 139 -3.11 21.58 -11.91
C ASN A 139 -2.97 21.39 -13.43
N ILE A 140 -3.02 22.49 -14.20
CA ILE A 140 -2.92 22.47 -15.66
C ILE A 140 -1.51 22.02 -16.10
N LEU A 141 -0.49 22.57 -15.43
CA LEU A 141 0.89 22.27 -15.75
C LEU A 141 1.23 20.83 -15.34
N LEU A 142 0.69 20.35 -14.22
CA LEU A 142 0.86 18.99 -13.74
C LEU A 142 0.30 17.97 -14.74
N GLY A 143 -0.93 18.17 -15.20
CA GLY A 143 -1.52 17.31 -16.22
C GLY A 143 -0.69 17.26 -17.51
N ARG A 144 -0.16 18.41 -17.93
CA ARG A 144 0.72 18.50 -19.09
C ARG A 144 2.04 17.74 -18.88
N LEU A 145 2.69 17.90 -17.73
CA LEU A 145 3.92 17.18 -17.40
C LEU A 145 3.69 15.66 -17.37
N ILE A 146 2.59 15.20 -16.79
CA ILE A 146 2.21 13.78 -16.79
C ILE A 146 2.08 13.26 -18.22
N ARG A 147 1.36 13.99 -19.08
CA ARG A 147 1.17 13.62 -20.49
C ARG A 147 2.51 13.54 -21.23
N LEU A 148 3.37 14.55 -21.09
CA LEU A 148 4.68 14.59 -21.74
C LEU A 148 5.60 13.48 -21.23
N THR A 149 5.53 13.17 -19.94
CA THR A 149 6.30 12.08 -19.33
C THR A 149 5.88 10.73 -19.89
N LYS A 150 4.58 10.50 -20.09
CA LYS A 150 4.07 9.30 -20.77
C LYS A 150 4.46 9.21 -22.24
N VAL A 151 4.60 10.34 -22.92
CA VAL A 151 5.09 10.39 -24.30
C VAL A 151 6.58 10.06 -24.35
N ALA A 152 7.36 10.53 -23.38
CA ALA A 152 8.79 10.23 -23.28
C ALA A 152 9.06 8.76 -22.96
N SER A 153 8.31 8.17 -22.03
CA SER A 153 8.43 6.75 -21.69
C SER A 153 7.06 6.13 -21.44
N LYS A 154 6.76 5.05 -22.16
CA LYS A 154 5.51 4.30 -21.99
C LYS A 154 5.46 3.53 -20.66
N ASP A 155 6.62 3.14 -20.15
CA ASP A 155 6.78 2.33 -18.92
C ASP A 155 7.06 3.19 -17.69
N VAL A 156 6.58 4.45 -17.68
CA VAL A 156 6.73 5.33 -16.52
C VAL A 156 5.65 5.03 -15.48
N GLY A 157 6.09 4.78 -14.25
CA GLY A 157 5.24 4.69 -13.07
C GLY A 157 5.11 6.05 -12.40
N PHE A 158 3.95 6.33 -11.84
CA PHE A 158 3.72 7.55 -11.05
C PHE A 158 3.63 7.20 -9.57
N VAL A 159 4.28 8.00 -8.73
CA VAL A 159 4.23 7.88 -7.27
C VAL A 159 3.65 9.15 -6.70
N ILE A 160 2.60 9.00 -5.89
CA ILE A 160 1.98 10.08 -5.13
C ILE A 160 2.55 10.04 -3.72
N ASP A 161 3.25 11.11 -3.36
CA ASP A 161 3.79 11.37 -2.05
C ASP A 161 3.01 12.49 -1.40
N ALA A 162 2.44 12.26 -0.23
CA ALA A 162 1.68 13.27 0.49
C ALA A 162 1.99 13.18 1.99
N ASP A 163 2.15 14.33 2.61
CA ASP A 163 2.27 14.39 4.07
C ASP A 163 0.97 13.93 4.75
N THR A 164 1.11 13.35 5.94
CA THR A 164 -0.02 12.80 6.74
C THR A 164 -1.03 13.87 7.10
N SER A 165 -0.59 15.13 7.18
CA SER A 165 -1.44 16.27 7.54
C SER A 165 -2.36 16.74 6.41
N ILE A 166 -2.19 16.23 5.18
CA ILE A 166 -2.87 16.74 4.00
C ILE A 166 -4.25 16.10 3.86
N HIS A 167 -5.25 16.94 3.56
CA HIS A 167 -6.61 16.45 3.36
C HIS A 167 -6.69 15.61 2.08
N TYR A 168 -7.41 14.49 2.14
CA TYR A 168 -7.58 13.55 1.03
C TYR A 168 -8.05 14.22 -0.27
N LEU A 169 -8.84 15.31 -0.18
CA LEU A 169 -9.29 16.10 -1.33
C LEU A 169 -8.15 16.49 -2.30
N TYR A 170 -6.97 16.85 -1.78
CA TYR A 170 -5.83 17.22 -2.62
C TYR A 170 -5.20 16.01 -3.31
N VAL A 171 -5.19 14.86 -2.63
CA VAL A 171 -4.75 13.58 -3.19
C VAL A 171 -5.73 13.14 -4.29
N ASP A 172 -7.02 13.27 -4.03
CA ASP A 172 -8.10 12.96 -4.98
C ASP A 172 -8.02 13.82 -6.25
N SER A 173 -7.73 15.10 -6.08
CA SER A 173 -7.48 16.02 -7.20
C SER A 173 -6.30 15.55 -8.07
N VAL A 174 -5.19 15.12 -7.46
CA VAL A 174 -4.03 14.59 -8.19
C VAL A 174 -4.39 13.28 -8.91
N MET A 175 -5.16 12.40 -8.26
CA MET A 175 -5.64 11.17 -8.88
C MET A 175 -6.54 11.43 -10.08
N GLU A 176 -7.45 12.41 -10.00
CA GLU A 176 -8.30 12.80 -11.12
C GLU A 176 -7.48 13.35 -12.29
N ILE A 177 -6.46 14.17 -12.01
CA ILE A 177 -5.54 14.69 -13.03
C ILE A 177 -4.77 13.53 -13.70
N LEU A 178 -4.26 12.57 -12.93
CA LEU A 178 -3.59 11.39 -13.47
C LEU A 178 -4.52 10.57 -14.37
N ARG A 179 -5.74 10.30 -13.91
CA ARG A 179 -6.75 9.53 -14.67
C ARG A 179 -7.13 10.23 -15.98
N THR A 180 -7.31 11.55 -15.93
CA THR A 180 -7.61 12.38 -17.11
C THR A 180 -6.49 12.31 -18.16
N ASN A 181 -5.24 12.16 -17.72
CA ASN A 181 -4.08 12.02 -18.60
C ASN A 181 -3.70 10.55 -18.90
N PHE A 182 -4.64 9.62 -18.69
CA PHE A 182 -4.47 8.18 -18.93
C PHE A 182 -3.36 7.52 -18.10
N ALA A 183 -2.92 8.14 -17.00
CA ALA A 183 -2.03 7.54 -16.02
C ALA A 183 -2.87 6.79 -14.98
N THR A 184 -3.30 5.57 -15.34
CA THR A 184 -4.24 4.78 -14.52
C THR A 184 -3.57 3.92 -13.46
N SER A 185 -2.25 3.68 -13.58
CA SER A 185 -1.44 2.99 -12.59
C SER A 185 -0.56 4.00 -11.85
N PHE A 186 -0.73 4.08 -10.53
CA PHE A 186 0.10 4.89 -9.67
C PHE A 186 0.24 4.24 -8.30
N TYR A 187 1.30 4.60 -7.59
CA TYR A 187 1.66 4.07 -6.28
C TYR A 187 1.58 5.17 -5.24
N TYR A 188 1.29 4.80 -3.99
CA TYR A 188 1.33 5.72 -2.87
C TYR A 188 2.61 5.49 -2.06
N MET A 189 3.30 6.58 -1.70
CA MET A 189 4.41 6.51 -0.76
C MET A 189 3.89 6.75 0.66
N THR A 190 3.84 5.69 1.47
CA THR A 190 3.29 5.75 2.84
C THR A 190 4.35 5.92 3.91
N ALA A 191 5.61 5.59 3.61
CA ALA A 191 6.73 5.77 4.51
C ALA A 191 8.01 6.01 3.71
N ARG A 192 8.71 7.10 4.02
CA ARG A 192 10.10 7.27 3.58
C ARG A 192 10.98 6.54 4.58
N ARG A 193 11.83 5.63 4.10
CA ARG A 193 12.90 5.07 4.93
C ARG A 193 13.79 6.24 5.35
N LYS A 194 13.81 6.56 6.64
CA LYS A 194 14.85 7.45 7.18
C LYS A 194 16.16 6.69 7.08
N GLU A 195 17.07 7.17 6.23
CA GLU A 195 18.48 6.80 6.27
C GLU A 195 19.13 7.35 7.55
#